data_AF-A0A5M7PF63-F1
#
_entry.id   AF-A0A5M7PF63-F1
#
_cell.length_a   1.000
_cell.length_b   1.000
_cell.length_c   1.000
_cell.angle_alpha   90.00
_cell.angle_beta   90.00
_cell.angle_gamma   90.00
#
_symmetry.space_group_name_H-M   'P 1'
#
loop_
_entity.id
_entity.type
_entity.pdbx_description
1 polymer ?
#
loop_
_entity_poly.entity_id
_entity_poly.type
_entity_poly.pdbx_seq_one_letter_code
_entity_poly.pdbx_strand_id
1 'polypeptide(L)'
;SADDESSEGRSMAPVLYLQDKTSDFADGIEEDNWDAHAADKLSYAMEGLDERSQHIIRARWLDEDNKTTLQELADQYGVSAERVRQLEKNAMKKLRMAIEA
;
A
#
# COMPACT_ATOMS: atom_id res chain seq x y z
N SER A 1 -49.95 -30.40 51.46
CA SER A 1 -49.85 -30.87 50.07
C SER A 1 -49.62 -29.67 49.20
N ALA A 2 -48.39 -29.48 48.69
CA ALA A 2 -47.94 -29.95 47.36
C ALA A 2 -48.62 -29.08 46.27
N ASP A 3 -47.92 -28.36 45.39
CA ASP A 3 -46.79 -28.81 44.58
C ASP A 3 -45.76 -27.69 44.25
N ASP A 4 -44.55 -28.17 43.98
CA ASP A 4 -43.31 -27.52 43.55
C ASP A 4 -43.32 -27.35 42.01
N GLU A 5 -42.88 -26.21 41.47
CA GLU A 5 -41.98 -26.27 40.30
C GLU A 5 -41.03 -25.07 40.29
N SER A 6 -39.79 -25.44 40.56
CA SER A 6 -38.54 -24.69 40.50
C SER A 6 -38.20 -24.17 39.09
N SER A 7 -37.13 -23.37 39.00
CA SER A 7 -36.32 -23.15 37.79
C SER A 7 -36.88 -22.11 36.80
N GLU A 8 -36.15 -21.13 36.29
CA GLU A 8 -34.73 -21.05 36.01
C GLU A 8 -34.39 -19.56 35.81
N GLY A 9 -33.25 -19.12 36.32
CA GLY A 9 -32.74 -17.78 36.04
C GLY A 9 -32.74 -17.57 34.53
N ARG A 10 -33.40 -16.51 34.08
CA ARG A 10 -33.40 -16.10 32.67
C ARG A 10 -31.95 -15.82 32.31
N SER A 11 -31.31 -16.87 31.80
CA SER A 11 -29.98 -16.92 31.26
C SER A 11 -29.97 -15.98 30.06
N MET A 12 -29.77 -14.69 30.37
CA MET A 12 -29.29 -13.71 29.42
C MET A 12 -28.02 -14.30 28.84
N ALA A 13 -28.15 -14.93 27.68
CA ALA A 13 -27.07 -15.60 27.00
C ALA A 13 -25.93 -14.58 26.81
N PRO A 14 -24.69 -14.88 27.25
CA PRO A 14 -23.53 -13.98 27.09
C PRO A 14 -23.18 -13.68 25.62
N VAL A 15 -23.85 -14.35 24.68
CA VAL A 15 -23.68 -14.24 23.23
C VAL A 15 -24.04 -12.86 22.69
N LEU A 16 -24.88 -12.08 23.37
CA LEU A 16 -25.24 -10.72 22.92
C LEU A 16 -24.13 -9.67 23.15
N TYR A 17 -23.07 -9.99 23.89
CA TYR A 17 -22.01 -9.04 24.20
C TYR A 17 -20.78 -9.14 23.27
N LEU A 18 -20.77 -10.11 22.34
CA LEU A 18 -19.61 -10.39 21.48
C LEU A 18 -19.73 -9.81 20.06
N GLN A 19 -20.86 -9.19 19.69
CA GLN A 19 -21.08 -8.79 18.31
C GLN A 19 -20.61 -7.36 17.96
N ASP A 20 -20.35 -6.52 18.95
CA ASP A 20 -20.18 -5.07 18.70
C ASP A 20 -18.74 -4.55 18.84
N LYS A 21 -17.82 -5.33 19.43
CA LYS A 21 -16.45 -4.87 19.73
C LYS A 21 -15.35 -5.45 18.83
N THR A 22 -15.69 -6.35 17.91
CA THR A 22 -14.73 -6.88 16.91
C THR A 22 -14.72 -6.07 15.61
N SER A 23 -15.71 -5.21 15.37
CA SER A 23 -15.78 -4.39 14.15
C SER A 23 -14.70 -3.30 14.13
N ASP A 24 -14.47 -2.65 15.27
CA ASP A 24 -13.50 -1.53 15.39
C ASP A 24 -12.04 -2.00 15.36
N PHE A 25 -11.76 -3.23 15.82
CA PHE A 25 -10.42 -3.85 15.69
C PHE A 25 -10.17 -4.44 14.29
N ALA A 26 -11.24 -4.82 13.57
CA ALA A 26 -11.13 -5.33 12.20
C ALA A 26 -10.88 -4.22 11.19
N ASP A 27 -11.50 -3.04 11.36
CA ASP A 27 -11.30 -1.88 10.47
C ASP A 27 -9.83 -1.40 10.49
N GLY A 28 -9.17 -1.39 11.66
CA GLY A 28 -7.77 -0.96 11.76
C GLY A 28 -6.77 -1.90 11.08
N ILE A 29 -7.05 -3.21 11.04
CA ILE A 29 -6.19 -4.19 10.35
C ILE A 29 -6.28 -4.04 8.83
N GLU A 30 -7.43 -3.61 8.29
CA GLU A 30 -7.58 -3.42 6.85
C GLU A 30 -6.72 -2.26 6.32
N GLU A 31 -6.63 -1.14 7.05
CA GLU A 31 -5.86 0.03 6.66
C GLU A 31 -4.34 -0.24 6.74
N ASP A 32 -3.86 -0.82 7.85
CA ASP A 32 -2.45 -1.21 8.02
C ASP A 32 -2.02 -2.26 6.98
N ASN A 33 -2.91 -3.21 6.66
CA ASN A 33 -2.64 -4.21 5.63
C ASN A 33 -2.61 -3.59 4.23
N TRP A 34 -3.43 -2.58 3.94
CA TRP A 34 -3.44 -1.90 2.65
C TRP A 34 -2.15 -1.11 2.41
N ASP A 35 -1.68 -0.36 3.42
CA ASP A 35 -0.42 0.39 3.32
C ASP A 35 0.80 -0.54 3.19
N ALA A 36 0.85 -1.62 3.99
CA ALA A 36 1.91 -2.63 3.87
C ALA A 36 1.90 -3.29 2.47
N HIS A 37 0.72 -3.64 1.95
CA HIS A 37 0.59 -4.19 0.60
C HIS A 37 0.96 -3.18 -0.49
N ALA A 38 0.63 -1.90 -0.33
CA ALA A 38 0.98 -0.87 -1.31
C ALA A 38 2.49 -0.64 -1.38
N ALA A 39 3.17 -0.61 -0.23
CA ALA A 39 4.63 -0.48 -0.16
C ALA A 39 5.36 -1.69 -0.75
N ASP A 40 4.86 -2.91 -0.49
CA ASP A 40 5.43 -4.15 -1.05
C ASP A 40 5.26 -4.21 -2.58
N LYS A 41 4.05 -3.91 -3.07
CA LYS A 41 3.77 -3.80 -4.52
C LYS A 41 4.66 -2.76 -5.21
N LEU A 42 4.84 -1.58 -4.60
CA LEU A 42 5.73 -0.54 -5.14
C LEU A 42 7.18 -1.03 -5.19
N SER A 43 7.65 -1.69 -4.14
CA SER A 43 9.01 -2.23 -4.06
C SER A 43 9.25 -3.29 -5.15
N TYR A 44 8.33 -4.24 -5.28
CA TYR A 44 8.37 -5.24 -6.35
C TYR A 44 8.31 -4.60 -7.76
N ALA A 45 7.48 -3.58 -7.93
CA ALA A 45 7.41 -2.83 -9.19
C ALA A 45 8.72 -2.13 -9.52
N MET A 46 9.40 -1.56 -8.52
CA MET A 46 10.73 -0.94 -8.69
C MET A 46 11.77 -1.98 -9.11
N GLU A 47 11.74 -3.20 -8.57
CA GLU A 47 12.63 -4.29 -9.00
C GLU A 47 12.43 -4.69 -10.46
N GLY A 48 11.20 -4.58 -10.98
CA GLY A 48 10.88 -4.83 -12.40
C GLY A 48 11.30 -3.72 -13.38
N LEU A 49 11.89 -2.63 -12.88
CA LEU A 49 12.47 -1.55 -13.69
C LEU A 49 13.97 -1.81 -13.92
N ASP A 50 14.48 -1.39 -15.07
CA ASP A 50 15.92 -1.39 -15.29
C ASP A 50 16.61 -0.36 -14.37
N GLU A 51 17.89 -0.57 -14.05
CA GLU A 51 18.65 0.27 -13.12
C GLU A 51 18.60 1.77 -13.47
N ARG A 52 18.63 2.12 -14.76
CA ARG A 52 18.59 3.54 -15.19
C ARG A 52 17.21 4.12 -14.92
N SER A 53 16.15 3.38 -15.23
CA SER A 53 14.77 3.78 -14.92
C SER A 53 14.55 3.93 -13.42
N GLN A 54 15.06 3.00 -12.59
CA GLN A 54 14.97 3.13 -11.13
C GLN A 54 15.67 4.39 -10.63
N HIS A 55 16.89 4.67 -11.10
CA HIS A 55 17.62 5.86 -10.70
C HIS A 55 16.91 7.15 -11.14
N ILE A 56 16.37 7.20 -12.36
CA ILE A 56 15.59 8.35 -12.85
C ILE A 56 14.36 8.61 -11.96
N ILE A 57 13.63 7.56 -11.56
CA ILE A 57 12.47 7.71 -10.67
C ILE A 57 12.92 8.19 -9.28
N ARG A 58 13.96 7.59 -8.69
CA ARG A 58 14.48 8.00 -7.38
C ARG A 58 14.90 9.47 -7.38
N ALA A 59 15.76 9.86 -8.32
CA ALA A 59 16.33 11.21 -8.41
C ALA A 59 15.29 12.31 -8.69
N ARG A 60 14.14 11.98 -9.28
CA ARG A 60 13.10 12.95 -9.65
C ARG A 60 11.91 13.01 -8.70
N TRP A 61 11.55 11.87 -8.11
CA TRP A 61 10.31 11.72 -7.35
C TRP A 61 10.54 11.44 -5.87
N LEU A 62 11.62 10.76 -5.52
CA LEU A 62 11.91 10.34 -4.13
C LEU A 62 12.97 11.20 -3.45
N ASP A 63 13.78 11.92 -4.23
CA ASP A 63 14.69 12.93 -3.70
C ASP A 63 13.93 14.26 -3.52
N GLU A 64 13.56 14.56 -2.27
CA GLU A 64 12.77 15.75 -1.92
C GLU A 64 13.63 17.02 -1.87
N ASP A 65 14.91 16.88 -1.52
CA ASP A 65 15.83 18.00 -1.33
C ASP A 65 16.53 18.42 -2.63
N ASN A 66 16.78 17.47 -3.55
CA ASN A 66 17.51 17.75 -4.78
C ASN A 66 16.93 17.03 -6.01
N LYS A 67 15.78 17.55 -6.49
CA LYS A 67 15.13 17.04 -7.70
C LYS A 67 16.00 17.27 -8.93
N THR A 68 16.60 16.19 -9.42
CA THR A 68 17.42 16.24 -10.62
C THR A 68 16.55 16.51 -11.85
N THR A 69 16.93 17.47 -12.69
CA THR A 69 16.21 17.79 -13.92
C THR A 69 16.42 16.71 -14.99
N LEU A 70 15.52 16.67 -15.98
CA LEU A 70 15.69 15.76 -17.13
C LEU A 70 16.98 16.04 -17.90
N GLN A 71 17.43 17.29 -17.91
CA GLN A 71 18.66 17.69 -18.61
C GLN A 71 19.90 17.19 -17.86
N GLU A 72 19.95 17.31 -16.54
CA GLU A 72 21.08 16.79 -15.75
C GLU A 72 21.20 15.27 -15.86
N LEU A 73 20.07 14.55 -15.83
CA LEU A 73 20.06 13.10 -16.07
C LEU A 73 20.49 12.75 -17.50
N ALA A 74 20.07 13.56 -18.47
CA ALA A 74 20.45 13.37 -19.88
C ALA A 74 21.96 13.52 -20.06
N ASP A 75 22.54 14.56 -19.44
CA ASP A 75 23.97 14.84 -19.46
C ASP A 75 24.74 13.72 -18.73
N GLN A 76 24.26 13.25 -17.57
CA GLN A 76 24.88 12.15 -16.81
C GLN A 76 24.91 10.83 -17.60
N TYR A 77 23.85 10.54 -18.36
CA TYR A 77 23.76 9.30 -19.14
C TYR A 77 24.25 9.43 -20.58
N GLY A 78 24.63 10.62 -21.03
CA GLY A 78 25.03 10.89 -22.42
C GLY A 78 23.91 10.63 -23.43
N VAL A 79 22.65 10.90 -23.05
CA VAL A 79 21.47 10.73 -23.90
C VAL A 79 20.71 12.06 -24.02
N SER A 80 19.64 12.10 -24.82
CA SER A 80 18.79 13.30 -24.89
C SER A 80 17.80 13.36 -23.71
N ALA A 81 17.39 14.57 -23.31
CA ALA A 81 16.36 14.78 -22.29
C ALA A 81 15.02 14.10 -22.66
N GLU A 82 14.67 14.07 -23.96
CA GLU A 82 13.50 13.33 -24.41
C GLU A 82 13.67 11.82 -24.18
N ARG A 83 14.87 11.25 -24.36
CA ARG A 83 15.11 9.84 -24.05
C ARG A 83 14.92 9.55 -22.56
N VAL A 84 15.41 10.42 -21.67
CA VAL A 84 15.18 10.31 -20.22
C VAL A 84 13.69 10.38 -19.91
N ARG A 85 12.96 11.32 -20.50
CA ARG A 85 11.51 11.45 -20.35
C ARG A 85 10.76 10.18 -20.78
N GLN A 86 11.18 9.54 -21.86
CA GLN A 86 10.58 8.27 -22.29
C GLN A 86 10.85 7.13 -21.30
N LEU A 87 12.06 7.06 -20.73
CA LEU A 87 12.38 6.09 -19.68
C LEU A 87 11.52 6.34 -18.43
N GLU A 88 11.45 7.58 -17.96
CA GLU A 88 10.59 7.99 -16.84
C GLU A 88 9.12 7.60 -17.09
N LYS A 89 8.57 7.94 -18.25
CA LYS A 89 7.17 7.63 -18.59
C LYS A 89 6.90 6.12 -18.58
N ASN A 90 7.79 5.33 -19.16
CA ASN A 90 7.66 3.87 -19.18
C ASN A 90 7.77 3.27 -17.77
N ALA A 91 8.69 3.79 -16.95
CA ALA A 91 8.86 3.38 -15.57
C ALA A 91 7.60 3.70 -14.75
N MET A 92 7.10 4.94 -14.82
CA MET A 92 5.87 5.36 -14.14
C MET A 92 4.65 4.53 -14.55
N LYS A 93 4.56 4.14 -15.83
CA LYS A 93 3.49 3.25 -16.30
C LYS A 93 3.56 1.88 -15.62
N LYS A 94 4.76 1.30 -15.50
CA LYS A 94 4.96 0.01 -14.81
C LYS A 94 4.63 0.09 -13.32
N LEU A 95 5.06 1.16 -12.65
CA LEU A 95 4.73 1.39 -11.23
C LEU A 95 3.22 1.47 -11.00
N ARG A 96 2.50 2.23 -11.83
CA ARG A 96 1.04 2.32 -11.74
C ARG A 96 0.35 0.98 -11.93
N MET A 97 0.74 0.22 -12.95
CA MET A 97 0.16 -1.10 -13.22
C MET A 97 0.38 -2.07 -12.05
N ALA A 98 1.50 -1.99 -11.34
CA ALA A 98 1.78 -2.87 -10.22
C ALA A 98 1.01 -2.50 -8.94
N ILE A 99 0.65 -1.22 -8.77
CA ILE A 99 -0.16 -0.75 -7.65
C ILE A 99 -1.65 -1.02 -7.91
N GLU A 100 -2.11 -0.84 -9.15
CA GLU A 100 -3.50 -1.10 -9.58
C GLU A 100 -3.83 -2.59 -9.77
N ALA A 101 -2.81 -3.45 -9.92
CA ALA A 101 -2.96 -4.91 -10.02
C ALA A 101 -3.19 -5.56 -8.65
#